data_AF-A0A0G3X7A1-F1
#
_entry.id   AF-A0A0G3X7A1-F1
#
_cell.length_a   1.000
_cell.length_b   1.000
_cell.length_c   1.000
_cell.angle_alpha   90.00
_cell.angle_beta   90.00
_cell.angle_gamma   90.00
#
_symmetry.space_group_name_H-M   'P 1'
#
loop_
_entity.id
_entity.type
_entity.pdbx_description
1 polymer ?
#
loop_
_entity_poly.entity_id
_entity_poly.type
_entity_poly.pdbx_seq_one_letter_code
_entity_poly.pdbx_strand_id
1 'polypeptide(L)'
;MTSHDQYQLPEGPIGLKGPVARPAPGTLPLRGDLAHIALAGRYLAAHYVVPQSRTIGTQGAALHLAPGEDSPALAQLEAGTDVEALDYAGDWCWASCGPEGPSGYLRIERLTQ
;
A
#
# COMPACT_ATOMS: atom_id res chain seq x y z
N MET A 1 16.24 -19.97 0.13
CA MET A 1 15.39 -20.23 -1.04
C MET A 1 14.62 -18.94 -1.30
N THR A 2 15.22 -18.06 -2.09
CA THR A 2 14.71 -16.73 -2.45
C THR A 2 13.83 -16.86 -3.68
N SER A 3 12.56 -16.48 -3.57
CA SER A 3 11.85 -15.61 -4.51
C SER A 3 10.34 -15.73 -4.26
N HIS A 4 9.74 -14.66 -3.75
CA HIS A 4 8.30 -14.42 -3.86
C HIS A 4 8.13 -12.97 -4.32
N ASP A 5 8.70 -12.63 -5.47
CA ASP A 5 8.19 -11.45 -6.19
C ASP A 5 6.89 -11.89 -6.86
N GLN A 6 5.77 -11.70 -6.15
CA GLN A 6 4.41 -12.01 -6.63
C GLN A 6 3.94 -11.06 -7.76
N TYR A 7 4.81 -10.16 -8.22
CA TYR A 7 4.51 -9.21 -9.28
C TYR A 7 5.74 -8.84 -10.12
N GLN A 8 5.52 -8.36 -11.35
CA GLN A 8 6.58 -7.99 -12.28
C GLN A 8 7.16 -6.61 -11.95
N LEU A 9 8.46 -6.56 -11.66
CA LEU A 9 9.19 -5.30 -11.58
C LEU A 9 9.43 -4.75 -13.00
N PRO A 10 9.25 -3.44 -13.23
CA PRO A 10 9.51 -2.85 -14.54
C PRO A 10 11.00 -2.93 -14.92
N GLU A 11 11.28 -3.37 -16.15
CA GLU A 11 12.63 -3.41 -16.71
C GLU A 11 12.89 -2.20 -17.62
N GLY A 12 14.09 -1.60 -17.51
CA GLY A 12 14.54 -0.51 -18.37
C GLY A 12 14.28 0.91 -17.85
N PRO A 13 14.58 1.95 -18.66
CA PRO A 13 14.44 3.35 -18.25
C PRO A 13 12.96 3.71 -18.03
N ILE A 14 12.66 4.19 -16.82
CA ILE A 14 11.32 4.52 -16.37
C ILE A 14 11.02 6.00 -16.66
N GLY A 15 9.96 6.27 -17.42
CA GLY A 15 9.52 7.63 -17.74
C GLY A 15 8.03 7.71 -18.04
N LEU A 16 7.38 8.77 -17.59
CA LEU A 16 5.94 8.98 -17.82
C LEU A 16 5.69 9.36 -19.28
N LYS A 17 4.75 8.68 -19.92
CA LYS A 17 4.27 9.05 -21.26
C LYS A 17 3.02 9.93 -21.14
N GLY A 18 3.22 11.24 -21.01
CA GLY A 18 2.14 12.24 -21.03
C GLY A 18 1.51 12.55 -19.67
N PRO A 19 0.46 13.39 -19.65
CA PRO A 19 -0.21 13.82 -18.42
C PRO A 19 -0.95 12.65 -17.77
N VAL A 20 -0.63 12.35 -16.51
CA VAL A 20 -1.26 11.28 -15.73
C VAL A 20 -2.21 11.90 -14.72
N ALA A 21 -3.51 11.60 -14.85
CA ALA A 21 -4.51 12.00 -13.86
C ALA A 21 -4.26 11.26 -12.54
N ARG A 22 -4.29 12.00 -11.44
CA ARG A 22 -4.07 11.41 -10.12
C ARG A 22 -5.30 10.59 -9.71
N PRO A 23 -5.16 9.28 -9.41
CA PRO A 23 -6.25 8.45 -8.91
C PRO A 23 -6.82 9.02 -7.60
N ALA A 24 -8.08 8.69 -7.32
CA ALA A 24 -8.71 9.06 -6.06
C ALA A 24 -7.94 8.46 -4.87
N PRO A 25 -7.74 9.21 -3.77
CA PRO A 25 -7.10 8.67 -2.56
C PRO A 25 -7.73 7.36 -2.10
N GLY A 26 -6.90 6.41 -1.68
CA GLY A 26 -7.34 5.10 -1.21
C GLY A 26 -7.49 4.02 -2.29
N THR A 27 -7.44 4.38 -3.57
CA THR A 27 -7.60 3.42 -4.68
C THR A 27 -6.31 2.69 -5.03
N LEU A 28 -5.21 3.41 -5.25
CA LEU A 28 -3.87 2.85 -5.50
C LEU A 28 -2.93 3.15 -4.33
N PRO A 29 -1.87 2.38 -4.12
CA PRO A 29 -0.79 2.70 -3.18
C PRO A 29 0.09 3.86 -3.69
N LEU A 30 -0.52 5.05 -3.77
CA LEU A 30 0.08 6.28 -4.28
C LEU A 30 -0.26 7.47 -3.38
N ARG A 31 0.72 7.89 -2.58
CA ARG A 31 0.72 9.12 -1.78
C ARG A 31 1.63 10.17 -2.45
N GLY A 32 1.52 11.44 -2.06
CA GLY A 32 2.30 12.55 -2.68
C GLY A 32 3.81 12.36 -2.63
N ASP A 33 4.25 11.78 -1.53
CA ASP A 33 5.63 11.55 -1.12
C ASP A 33 6.10 10.12 -1.40
N LEU A 34 5.19 9.14 -1.41
CA LEU A 34 5.50 7.71 -1.37
C LEU A 34 4.57 6.89 -2.26
N ALA A 35 5.09 5.91 -2.98
CA ALA A 35 4.30 4.94 -3.73
C ALA A 35 4.88 3.52 -3.70
N HIS A 36 4.06 2.54 -4.01
CA HIS A 36 4.54 1.19 -4.28
C HIS A 36 5.43 1.17 -5.53
N ILE A 37 6.55 0.43 -5.48
CA ILE A 37 7.47 0.26 -6.62
C ILE A 37 6.82 -0.23 -7.93
N ALA A 38 5.76 -1.04 -7.87
CA ALA A 38 5.02 -1.52 -9.03
C ALA A 38 4.35 -0.39 -9.85
N LEU A 39 4.13 0.78 -9.24
CA LEU A 39 3.57 1.95 -9.91
C LEU A 39 4.62 2.81 -10.62
N ALA A 40 5.91 2.49 -10.47
CA ALA A 40 6.97 3.21 -11.15
C ALA A 40 6.78 3.16 -12.68
N GLY A 41 6.85 4.32 -13.33
CA GLY A 41 6.64 4.46 -14.78
C GLY A 41 5.21 4.68 -15.21
N ARG A 42 4.23 4.40 -14.34
CA ARG A 42 2.81 4.74 -14.56
C ARG A 42 2.41 6.01 -13.83
N TYR A 43 2.95 6.25 -12.63
CA TYR A 43 2.61 7.40 -11.80
C TYR A 43 3.85 8.06 -11.23
N LEU A 44 3.84 9.39 -11.04
CA LEU A 44 4.92 10.12 -10.38
C LEU A 44 4.76 10.08 -8.85
N ALA A 45 5.83 9.71 -8.15
CA ALA A 45 5.97 9.87 -6.71
C ALA A 45 7.38 10.34 -6.36
N ALA A 46 7.57 11.01 -5.23
CA ALA A 46 8.91 11.42 -4.79
C ALA A 46 9.77 10.20 -4.42
N HIS A 47 9.18 9.16 -3.84
CA HIS A 47 9.84 7.92 -3.47
C HIS A 47 9.00 6.71 -3.85
N TYR A 48 9.67 5.63 -4.25
CA TYR A 48 9.07 4.32 -4.44
C TYR A 48 9.65 3.34 -3.44
N VAL A 49 8.82 2.46 -2.89
CA VAL A 49 9.22 1.48 -1.88
C VAL A 49 8.85 0.09 -2.35
N VAL A 50 9.75 -0.87 -2.09
CA VAL A 50 9.42 -2.29 -2.12
C VAL A 50 8.68 -2.58 -0.81
N PRO A 51 7.38 -2.92 -0.85
CA PRO A 51 6.63 -3.13 0.38
C PRO A 51 7.11 -4.37 1.11
N GLN A 52 6.81 -4.38 2.41
CA GLN A 52 7.05 -5.53 3.26
C GLN A 52 5.77 -6.33 3.42
N SER A 53 5.80 -7.62 3.07
CA SER A 53 4.68 -8.52 3.30
C SER A 53 4.36 -8.63 4.79
N ARG A 54 3.07 -8.51 5.08
CA ARG A 54 2.45 -8.62 6.41
C ARG A 54 1.13 -9.36 6.26
N THR A 55 0.61 -9.84 7.38
CA THR A 55 -0.70 -10.50 7.42
C THR A 55 -1.58 -9.82 8.47
N ILE A 56 -2.89 -9.76 8.22
CA ILE A 56 -3.86 -9.26 9.19
C ILE A 56 -4.02 -10.29 10.32
N GLY A 57 -3.91 -9.82 11.56
CA GLY A 57 -4.06 -10.64 12.76
C GLY A 57 -5.48 -11.19 12.97
N THR A 58 -5.63 -12.01 13.99
CA THR A 58 -6.86 -12.79 14.26
C THR A 58 -8.13 -11.96 14.51
N GLN A 59 -7.98 -10.68 14.83
CA GLN A 59 -9.10 -9.77 15.10
C GLN A 59 -9.61 -9.03 13.84
N GLY A 60 -9.02 -9.29 12.68
CA GLY A 60 -9.25 -8.49 11.48
C GLY A 60 -8.75 -7.05 11.63
N ALA A 61 -8.94 -6.24 10.59
CA ALA A 61 -8.55 -4.83 10.60
C ALA A 61 -9.44 -3.98 9.67
N ALA A 62 -9.77 -2.77 10.10
CA ALA A 62 -10.36 -1.76 9.22
C ALA A 62 -9.23 -0.99 8.52
N LEU A 63 -9.31 -0.88 7.20
CA LEU A 63 -8.42 -0.06 6.37
C LEU A 63 -9.01 1.35 6.28
N HIS A 64 -8.35 2.36 6.83
CA HIS A 64 -8.83 3.74 6.87
C HIS A 64 -8.23 4.62 5.77
N LEU A 65 -8.94 5.67 5.36
CA LEU A 65 -8.42 6.61 4.36
C LEU A 65 -7.31 7.52 4.90
N ALA A 66 -7.35 7.85 6.18
CA ALA A 66 -6.38 8.66 6.90
C ALA A 66 -6.08 8.02 8.27
N PRO A 67 -4.93 8.34 8.90
CA PRO A 67 -4.65 7.87 10.26
C PRO A 67 -5.64 8.51 11.24
N GLY A 68 -6.40 7.69 11.96
CA GLY A 68 -7.38 8.12 12.96
C GLY A 68 -8.62 7.24 12.97
N GLU A 69 -9.19 6.99 14.15
CA GLU A 69 -10.37 6.12 14.29
C GLU A 69 -11.64 6.75 13.73
N ASP A 70 -11.72 8.08 13.70
CA ASP A 70 -12.81 8.83 13.07
C ASP A 70 -12.69 8.88 11.54
N SER A 71 -11.61 8.34 10.97
CA SER A 71 -11.42 8.31 9.53
C SER A 71 -12.34 7.27 8.87
N PRO A 72 -12.96 7.58 7.71
CA PRO A 72 -13.76 6.61 6.97
C PRO A 72 -12.97 5.32 6.68
N ALA A 73 -13.60 4.18 6.97
CA ALA A 73 -13.09 2.88 6.58
C ALA A 73 -13.33 2.67 5.07
N LEU A 74 -12.26 2.39 4.34
CA LEU A 74 -12.26 2.01 2.93
C LEU A 74 -12.67 0.55 2.74
N ALA A 75 -12.19 -0.33 3.63
CA ALA A 75 -12.47 -1.76 3.60
C ALA A 75 -12.32 -2.37 4.99
N GLN A 76 -13.01 -3.49 5.22
CA GLN A 76 -12.74 -4.37 6.35
C GLN A 76 -11.96 -5.57 5.83
N LEU A 77 -10.81 -5.85 6.44
CA LEU A 77 -9.93 -6.95 6.09
C LEU A 77 -10.07 -8.07 7.13
N GLU A 78 -10.26 -9.29 6.62
CA GLU A 78 -10.40 -10.48 7.44
C GLU A 78 -9.06 -10.94 8.01
N ALA A 79 -9.12 -11.67 9.12
CA ALA A 79 -7.95 -12.32 9.68
C ALA A 79 -7.26 -13.23 8.66
N GLY A 80 -5.93 -13.22 8.64
CA GLY A 80 -5.13 -13.99 7.69
C GLY A 80 -5.00 -13.36 6.29
N THR A 81 -5.60 -12.20 6.04
CA THR A 81 -5.43 -11.49 4.76
C THR A 81 -4.01 -10.98 4.62
N ASP A 82 -3.35 -11.26 3.49
CA ASP A 82 -2.04 -10.70 3.19
C ASP A 82 -2.16 -9.24 2.74
N VAL A 83 -1.25 -8.41 3.26
CA VAL A 83 -1.14 -6.99 2.94
C VAL A 83 0.31 -6.59 2.77
N GLU A 84 0.51 -5.50 2.04
CA GLU A 84 1.81 -4.93 1.74
C GLU A 84 1.99 -3.66 2.57
N ALA A 85 2.88 -3.68 3.54
CA ALA A 85 3.19 -2.51 4.37
C ALA A 85 4.22 -1.59 3.67
N LEU A 86 3.89 -0.31 3.50
CA LEU A 86 4.74 0.67 2.80
C LEU A 86 5.42 1.66 3.75
N ASP A 87 4.73 2.10 4.79
CA ASP A 87 5.22 3.16 5.70
C ASP A 87 4.64 2.99 7.10
N TYR A 88 5.44 3.32 8.12
CA TYR A 88 5.05 3.22 9.52
C TYR A 88 5.22 4.59 10.20
N ALA A 89 4.15 5.09 10.81
CA ALA A 89 4.15 6.36 11.51
C ALA A 89 3.25 6.30 12.76
N GLY A 90 3.86 6.45 13.93
CA GLY A 90 3.16 6.26 15.20
C GLY A 90 2.59 4.84 15.31
N ASP A 91 1.30 4.74 15.63
CA ASP A 91 0.58 3.46 15.76
C ASP A 91 -0.04 2.97 14.43
N TRP A 92 0.27 3.63 13.32
CA TRP A 92 -0.34 3.37 12.02
C TRP A 92 0.68 2.87 11.00
N CYS A 93 0.24 1.91 10.20
CA CYS A 93 0.91 1.45 9.01
C CYS A 93 0.09 1.88 7.79
N TRP A 94 0.71 2.57 6.85
CA TRP A 94 0.13 2.75 5.52
C TRP A 94 0.43 1.51 4.67
N ALA A 95 -0.61 0.83 4.21
CA ALA A 95 -0.53 -0.49 3.58
C ALA A 95 -1.46 -0.59 2.36
N SER A 96 -1.24 -1.60 1.52
CA SER A 96 -2.12 -1.93 0.39
C SER A 96 -2.48 -3.40 0.33
N CYS A 97 -3.64 -3.68 -0.27
CA CYS A 97 -4.09 -5.04 -0.61
C CYS A 97 -3.49 -5.46 -1.96
N GLY A 98 -2.16 -5.35 -2.10
CA GLY A 98 -1.46 -5.57 -3.37
C GLY A 98 -1.09 -4.28 -4.13
N PRO A 99 -0.39 -4.40 -5.27
CA PRO A 99 0.17 -3.27 -6.01
C PRO A 99 -0.87 -2.37 -6.67
N GLU A 100 -2.07 -2.89 -6.92
CA GLU A 100 -3.21 -2.14 -7.50
C GLU A 100 -4.23 -1.71 -6.42
N GLY A 101 -3.91 -1.89 -5.14
CA GLY A 101 -4.72 -1.44 -4.01
C GLY A 101 -5.96 -2.29 -3.71
N PRO A 102 -6.89 -1.79 -2.85
CA PRO A 102 -6.90 -0.47 -2.24
C PRO A 102 -5.73 -0.23 -1.28
N SER A 103 -5.42 1.04 -1.01
CA SER A 103 -4.40 1.43 -0.03
C SER A 103 -4.98 2.32 1.06
N GLY A 104 -4.41 2.27 2.26
CA GLY A 104 -4.93 3.00 3.40
C GLY A 104 -4.14 2.72 4.68
N TYR A 105 -4.69 3.14 5.81
CA TYR A 105 -4.05 3.09 7.11
C TYR A 105 -4.64 1.96 7.94
N LEU A 106 -3.76 1.12 8.49
CA LEU A 106 -4.07 0.05 9.42
C LEU A 106 -3.40 0.34 10.76
N ARG A 107 -4.04 -0.05 11.86
CA ARG A 107 -3.38 -0.07 13.17
C ARG A 107 -2.28 -1.12 13.17
N ILE A 108 -1.06 -0.76 13.60
CA ILE A 108 0.09 -1.68 13.61
C ILE A 108 -0.19 -2.91 14.48
N GLU A 109 -0.90 -2.75 15.59
CA GLU A 109 -1.30 -3.86 16.48
C GLU A 109 -2.17 -4.93 15.79
N ARG A 110 -2.77 -4.61 14.62
CA ARG A 110 -3.57 -5.54 13.83
C ARG A 110 -2.75 -6.30 12.80
N LEU A 111 -1.45 -6.03 12.68
CA LEU A 111 -0.55 -6.69 11.75
C LEU A 111 0.27 -7.76 12.46
N THR A 112 0.51 -8.86 11.77
CA THR A 112 1.46 -9.90 12.16
C THR A 112 2.55 -10.05 11.11
N GLN A 113 3.66 -10.70 11.50
CA GLN A 113 4.69 -11.13 10.56
C GLN A 113 4.20 -12.25 9.65
#